data_AF-A0A926L4Q5-F1
#
_entry.id   AF-A0A926L4Q5-F1
#
_cell.length_a   1.000
_cell.length_b   1.000
_cell.length_c   1.000
_cell.angle_alpha   90.00
_cell.angle_beta   90.00
_cell.angle_gamma   90.00
#
_symmetry.space_group_name_H-M   'P 1'
#
loop_
_entity.id
_entity.type
_entity.pdbx_description
1 polymer ?
#
loop_
_entity_poly.entity_id
_entity_poly.type
_entity_poly.pdbx_seq_one_letter_code
_entity_poly.pdbx_strand_id
1 'polypeptide(L)'
;MIQPYTPHGQGSKTPYKEGDRFHADESIGIVEAVKTQTTVEAPVGGEVVDVNKALIDRPEPVNDAPYDDGWLIVLRTDGPTSTDGLLTADQYAEYIKDETD
;
A
#
# COMPACT_ATOMS: atom_id res chain seq x y z
N MET A 1 -8.71 5.67 8.60
CA MET A 1 -8.37 4.42 9.32
C MET A 1 -7.94 3.41 8.27
N ILE A 2 -6.83 2.69 8.46
CA ILE A 2 -6.45 1.62 7.52
C ILE A 2 -7.11 0.34 8.00
N GLN A 3 -7.74 -0.39 7.07
CA GLN A 3 -8.21 -1.74 7.31
C GLN A 3 -7.40 -2.71 6.44
N PRO A 4 -6.99 -3.86 6.99
CA PRO A 4 -6.49 -4.95 6.18
C PRO A 4 -7.55 -5.40 5.16
N TYR A 5 -7.16 -5.47 3.90
CA TYR A 5 -7.91 -6.14 2.85
C TYR A 5 -8.18 -7.60 3.27
N THR A 6 -9.43 -7.99 3.16
CA THR A 6 -9.89 -9.34 3.43
C THR A 6 -10.46 -9.90 2.13
N PRO A 7 -9.88 -10.94 1.52
CA PRO A 7 -10.44 -11.55 0.32
C PRO A 7 -11.89 -11.98 0.57
N HIS A 8 -12.78 -11.73 -0.38
CA HIS A 8 -14.21 -12.02 -0.27
C HIS A 8 -14.46 -13.47 0.20
N GLY A 9 -14.97 -13.63 1.44
CA GLY A 9 -15.46 -14.93 1.95
C GLY A 9 -15.01 -15.34 3.35
N GLN A 10 -14.01 -14.69 3.95
CA GLN A 10 -13.53 -15.06 5.30
C GLN A 10 -13.64 -13.88 6.26
N GLY A 11 -14.54 -13.94 7.25
CA GLY A 11 -14.83 -12.86 8.20
C GLY A 11 -13.74 -12.58 9.24
N SER A 12 -12.50 -12.35 8.83
CA SER A 12 -11.40 -11.94 9.73
C SER A 12 -10.57 -10.83 9.10
N LYS A 13 -10.77 -9.60 9.61
CA LYS A 13 -9.95 -8.40 9.35
C LYS A 13 -8.53 -8.61 9.89
N THR A 14 -7.74 -9.43 9.21
CA THR A 14 -6.40 -9.79 9.68
C THR A 14 -5.40 -8.93 8.92
N PRO A 15 -4.60 -8.07 9.58
CA PRO A 15 -3.48 -7.42 8.92
C PRO A 15 -2.60 -8.48 8.26
N TYR A 16 -2.09 -8.17 7.07
CA TYR A 16 -0.99 -8.94 6.47
C TYR A 16 0.10 -9.08 7.51
N LYS A 17 0.77 -10.21 7.49
CA LYS A 17 1.86 -10.52 8.40
C LYS A 17 3.14 -10.71 7.61
N GLU A 18 4.24 -10.55 8.33
CA GLU A 18 5.55 -10.96 7.83
C GLU A 18 5.49 -12.41 7.31
N GLY A 19 6.02 -12.62 6.11
CA GLY A 19 6.00 -13.88 5.37
C GLY A 19 4.85 -14.05 4.37
N ASP A 20 3.82 -13.20 4.40
CA ASP A 20 2.79 -13.18 3.35
C ASP A 20 3.40 -12.76 2.01
N ARG A 21 2.82 -13.21 0.89
CA ARG A 21 3.30 -12.90 -0.46
C ARG A 21 2.21 -12.22 -1.29
N PHE A 22 2.63 -11.27 -2.11
CA PHE A 22 1.77 -10.55 -3.05
C PHE A 22 2.33 -10.58 -4.46
N HIS A 23 1.45 -10.58 -5.44
CA HIS A 23 1.76 -10.24 -6.81
C HIS A 23 1.65 -8.72 -7.04
N ALA A 24 2.27 -8.22 -8.11
CA ALA A 24 1.98 -6.85 -8.56
C ALA A 24 0.49 -6.70 -8.86
N ASP A 25 -0.06 -5.52 -8.61
CA ASP A 25 -1.47 -5.16 -8.74
C ASP A 25 -2.42 -5.91 -7.78
N GLU A 26 -1.88 -6.72 -6.86
CA GLU A 26 -2.68 -7.39 -5.84
C GLU A 26 -3.02 -6.42 -4.69
N SER A 27 -4.27 -6.48 -4.21
CA SER A 27 -4.72 -5.64 -3.09
C SER A 27 -3.98 -5.96 -1.78
N ILE A 28 -3.31 -4.96 -1.25
CA ILE A 28 -2.56 -4.95 0.02
C ILE A 28 -3.14 -3.98 1.04
N GLY A 29 -4.35 -3.44 0.83
CA GLY A 29 -4.92 -2.52 1.82
C GLY A 29 -6.26 -1.95 1.42
N ILE A 30 -7.02 -1.49 2.41
CA ILE A 30 -8.04 -0.48 2.19
C ILE A 30 -7.76 0.70 3.13
N VAL A 31 -7.60 1.88 2.56
CA VAL A 31 -7.56 3.14 3.30
C VAL A 31 -8.98 3.69 3.37
N GLU A 32 -9.52 3.81 4.58
CA GLU A 32 -10.85 4.37 4.83
C GLU A 32 -10.75 5.84 5.26
N ALA A 33 -11.41 6.70 4.49
CA ALA A 33 -11.73 8.07 4.83
C ALA A 33 -13.21 8.21 5.20
N VAL A 34 -13.60 9.36 5.76
CA VAL A 34 -14.99 9.62 6.23
C VAL A 34 -16.05 9.38 5.15
N LYS A 35 -15.70 9.58 3.87
CA LYS A 35 -16.63 9.50 2.74
C LYS A 35 -16.23 8.49 1.66
N THR A 36 -15.06 7.87 1.79
CA THR A 36 -14.44 7.11 0.69
C THR A 36 -13.62 5.97 1.26
N GLN A 37 -13.57 4.87 0.52
CA GLN A 37 -12.63 3.77 0.76
C GLN A 37 -11.82 3.59 -0.51
N THR A 38 -10.50 3.51 -0.37
CA THR A 38 -9.58 3.32 -1.49
C THR A 38 -8.80 2.05 -1.27
N THR A 39 -8.84 1.15 -2.25
CA THR A 39 -7.98 -0.04 -2.27
C THR A 39 -6.55 0.38 -2.55
N VAL A 40 -5.61 -0.16 -1.80
CA VAL A 40 -4.17 -0.01 -2.05
C VAL A 40 -3.67 -1.30 -2.68
N GLU A 41 -3.00 -1.19 -3.81
CA GLU A 41 -2.48 -2.31 -4.58
C GLU A 41 -0.95 -2.33 -4.52
N ALA A 42 -0.36 -3.52 -4.55
CA ALA A 42 1.09 -3.69 -4.51
C ALA A 42 1.70 -3.21 -5.85
N PRO A 43 2.65 -2.27 -5.84
CA PRO A 43 3.30 -1.82 -7.08
C PRO A 43 4.24 -2.88 -7.68
N VAL A 44 4.67 -3.84 -6.85
CA VAL A 44 5.57 -4.95 -7.23
C VAL A 44 5.23 -6.19 -6.43
N GLY A 45 5.53 -7.37 -6.98
CA GLY A 45 5.41 -8.63 -6.25
C GLY A 45 6.56 -8.89 -5.28
N GLY A 46 6.28 -9.56 -4.17
CA GLY A 46 7.28 -9.90 -3.16
C GLY A 46 6.72 -10.50 -1.88
N GLU A 47 7.60 -10.67 -0.91
CA GLU A 47 7.28 -11.18 0.44
C GLU A 47 7.30 -10.03 1.45
N VAL A 48 6.27 -9.96 2.30
CA VAL A 48 6.20 -9.00 3.42
C VAL A 48 7.30 -9.31 4.43
N VAL A 49 8.18 -8.35 4.68
CA VAL A 49 9.25 -8.45 5.69
C VAL A 49 9.04 -7.54 6.88
N ASP A 50 8.17 -6.53 6.76
CA ASP A 50 7.75 -5.71 7.89
C ASP A 50 6.36 -5.10 7.63
N VAL A 51 5.63 -4.81 8.70
CA VAL A 51 4.30 -4.22 8.69
C VAL A 51 4.25 -3.12 9.74
N ASN A 52 3.78 -1.94 9.36
CA ASN A 52 3.71 -0.80 10.28
C ASN A 52 2.54 -0.96 11.27
N LYS A 53 2.80 -1.74 12.33
CA LYS A 53 1.83 -2.04 13.39
C LYS A 53 1.40 -0.78 14.14
N ALA A 54 2.18 0.31 14.10
CA ALA A 54 1.82 1.57 14.75
C ALA A 54 0.59 2.23 14.13
N LEU A 55 0.30 1.98 12.84
CA LEU A 55 -0.85 2.56 12.15
C LEU A 55 -2.20 1.98 12.57
N ILE A 56 -2.20 0.86 13.32
CA ILE A 56 -3.41 0.27 13.91
C ILE A 56 -3.96 1.21 14.99
N ASP A 57 -3.07 1.73 15.84
CA ASP A 57 -3.43 2.60 16.95
C ASP A 57 -3.35 4.09 16.57
N ARG A 58 -2.48 4.44 15.62
CA ARG A 58 -2.21 5.82 15.18
C ARG A 58 -2.21 5.92 13.66
N PRO A 59 -3.39 6.02 13.01
CA PRO A 59 -3.50 6.06 11.55
C PRO A 59 -3.18 7.44 10.94
N GLU A 60 -2.99 8.48 11.76
CA GLU A 60 -2.73 9.87 11.33
C GLU A 60 -1.50 10.03 10.41
N PRO A 61 -0.36 9.33 10.65
CA PRO A 61 0.84 9.48 9.83
C PRO A 61 0.65 9.15 8.35
N VAL A 62 -0.36 8.36 7.99
CA VAL A 62 -0.70 8.08 6.59
C VAL A 62 -0.98 9.35 5.80
N ASN A 63 -1.59 10.36 6.46
CA ASN A 63 -1.89 11.64 5.84
C ASN A 63 -0.77 12.66 6.10
N ASP A 64 -0.26 12.71 7.33
CA ASP A 64 0.65 13.78 7.75
C ASP A 64 2.11 13.53 7.34
N ALA A 65 2.50 12.26 7.20
CA ALA A 65 3.87 11.82 6.92
C ALA A 65 3.91 10.57 6.00
N PRO A 66 3.28 10.59 4.81
CA PRO A 66 3.06 9.40 3.97
C PRO A 66 4.33 8.70 3.49
N TYR A 67 5.44 9.44 3.39
CA TYR A 67 6.74 8.93 2.95
C TYR A 67 7.69 8.61 4.11
N ASP A 68 7.32 8.98 5.34
CA ASP A 68 8.09 8.73 6.56
C ASP A 68 7.31 7.75 7.45
N ASP A 69 6.73 8.20 8.56
CA ASP A 69 6.05 7.36 9.55
C ASP A 69 4.74 6.70 9.03
N GLY A 70 4.24 7.13 7.87
CA GLY A 70 3.01 6.64 7.23
C GLY A 70 3.18 5.40 6.33
N TRP A 71 4.36 4.79 6.26
CA TRP A 71 4.58 3.59 5.45
C TRP A 71 3.68 2.41 5.88
N LEU A 72 3.26 1.56 4.94
CA LEU A 72 2.29 0.49 5.21
C LEU A 72 2.95 -0.87 5.49
N ILE A 73 3.69 -1.36 4.50
CA ILE A 73 4.42 -2.63 4.53
C ILE A 73 5.78 -2.46 3.85
N VAL A 74 6.73 -3.32 4.20
CA VAL A 74 7.99 -3.47 3.46
C VAL A 74 7.97 -4.81 2.75
N LEU A 75 8.24 -4.81 1.45
CA LEU A 75 8.33 -6.01 0.63
C LEU A 75 9.79 -6.31 0.28
N ARG A 76 10.20 -7.57 0.43
CA ARG A 76 11.39 -8.13 -0.21
C ARG A 76 10.99 -8.71 -1.56
N THR A 77 11.60 -8.22 -2.63
CA THR A 77 11.33 -8.73 -3.98
C THR A 77 12.12 -10.02 -4.24
N ASP A 78 11.54 -10.92 -5.04
CA ASP A 78 12.09 -12.25 -5.32
C ASP A 78 13.20 -12.23 -6.41
N GLY A 79 13.65 -11.06 -6.85
CA GLY A 79 14.61 -10.89 -7.93
C GLY A 79 14.85 -9.41 -8.30
N PRO A 80 15.46 -9.13 -9.46
CA PRO A 80 15.55 -7.76 -9.96
C PRO A 80 14.14 -7.17 -10.05
N THR A 81 13.88 -6.13 -9.27
CA THR A 81 12.62 -5.41 -9.33
C THR A 81 12.56 -4.71 -10.68
N SER A 82 11.69 -5.16 -11.59
CA SER A 82 11.40 -4.38 -12.78
C SER A 82 10.58 -3.16 -12.34
N THR A 83 11.19 -1.99 -12.47
CA THR A 83 10.51 -0.71 -12.31
C THR A 83 10.06 -0.16 -13.65
N ASP A 84 10.12 -0.96 -14.72
CA ASP A 84 9.87 -0.50 -16.10
C ASP A 84 8.43 0.02 -16.30
N GLY A 85 7.50 -0.42 -15.45
CA GLY A 85 6.12 0.06 -15.41
C GLY A 85 5.85 1.16 -14.38
N LEU A 86 6.85 1.55 -13.57
CA LEU A 86 6.70 2.59 -12.56
C LEU A 86 7.17 3.94 -13.08
N LEU A 87 6.49 4.99 -12.63
CA LEU A 87 6.84 6.36 -12.98
C LEU A 87 7.98 6.87 -12.09
N THR A 88 8.90 7.63 -12.67
CA THR A 88 9.82 8.46 -11.90
C THR A 88 9.06 9.59 -11.20
N ALA A 89 9.70 10.24 -10.22
CA ALA A 89 9.11 11.39 -9.54
C ALA A 89 8.67 12.50 -10.51
N ASP A 90 9.50 12.81 -11.52
CA ASP A 90 9.18 13.81 -12.54
C ASP A 90 8.01 13.37 -13.43
N GLN A 91 7.99 12.11 -13.87
CA GLN A 91 6.90 11.55 -14.67
C GLN A 91 5.57 11.53 -13.90
N TYR A 92 5.60 11.21 -12.61
CA TYR A 92 4.41 11.22 -11.77
C TYR A 92 3.90 12.65 -11.52
N ALA A 93 4.81 13.61 -11.34
CA ALA A 93 4.44 15.02 -11.21
C ALA A 93 3.82 15.60 -12.49
N GLU A 94 4.23 15.12 -13.66
CA GLU A 94 3.60 15.46 -14.95
C GLU A 94 2.21 14.82 -15.07
N TYR A 95 2.11 13.51 -14.78
CA TYR A 95 0.83 12.78 -14.78
C TYR A 95 -0.26 13.46 -13.95
N ILE A 96 0.08 13.90 -12.72
CA ILE A 96 -0.90 14.57 -11.84
C ILE A 96 -1.40 15.89 -12.43
N LYS A 97 -0.53 16.67 -13.08
CA LYS A 97 -0.94 17.94 -13.70
C LYS A 97 -1.96 17.69 -14.80
N ASP A 98 -1.72 16.68 -15.62
CA ASP A 98 -2.63 16.30 -16.72
C ASP A 98 -3.97 15.75 -16.22
N GLU A 99 -4.03 15.12 -15.04
CA GLU A 99 -5.28 14.65 -14.42
C GLU A 99 -6.11 15.76 -13.74
N THR A 100 -5.52 16.91 -13.45
CA THR A 100 -6.17 18.01 -12.72
C THR A 100 -6.62 19.20 -13.57
N ASP A 101 -6.39 19.15 -14.89
CA ASP A 101 -6.95 20.06 -15.91
C ASP A 101 -8.26 19.50 -16.54
#